data_AF-V9V8J3-F1
#
_entry.id   AF-V9V8J3-F1
#
_cell.length_a   1.000
_cell.length_b   1.000
_cell.length_c   1.000
_cell.angle_alpha   90.00
_cell.angle_beta   90.00
_cell.angle_gamma   90.00
#
_symmetry.space_group_name_H-M   'P 1'
#
loop_
_entity.id
_entity.type
_entity.pdbx_description
1 polymer ?
#
loop_
_entity_poly.entity_id
_entity_poly.type
_entity_poly.pdbx_seq_one_letter_code
_entity_poly.pdbx_strand_id
1 'polypeptide(L)'
;MSPFRPRVNAVEWYESLFLQMCSHILTHSKIANRRGLNGALSMDTAATRDLVQSYQRNVAVAFSSAEMKAHLSQGAHCVVLIVVQEHQFHSCLKDINQQQEVVLSATLRTEVRSTGYANYHVDVAIIRPTSTSPMDIAH
;
A
#
# COMPACT_ATOMS: atom_id res chain seq x y z
N MET A 1 -16.10 -0.35 28.74
CA MET A 1 -15.37 0.10 27.54
C MET A 1 -14.01 0.60 28.01
N SER A 2 -12.94 -0.16 27.77
CA SER A 2 -11.61 0.23 28.22
C SER A 2 -10.97 1.16 27.16
N PRO A 3 -10.35 2.28 27.57
CA PRO A 3 -9.66 3.18 26.65
C PRO A 3 -8.40 2.49 26.11
N PHE A 4 -8.14 2.73 24.84
CA PHE A 4 -6.93 2.35 24.12
C PHE A 4 -5.69 2.75 24.94
N ARG A 5 -4.85 1.79 25.34
CA ARG A 5 -3.51 2.05 25.87
C ARG A 5 -2.50 1.81 24.76
N PRO A 6 -1.96 2.86 24.10
CA PRO A 6 -0.90 2.70 23.12
C PRO A 6 0.43 2.57 23.88
N ARG A 7 0.91 1.34 24.10
CA ARG A 7 2.26 1.10 24.63
C ARG A 7 3.00 -0.10 24.02
N VAL A 8 2.41 -0.74 23.00
CA VAL A 8 3.11 -1.65 22.08
C VAL A 8 2.81 -1.08 20.69
N ASN A 9 3.85 -0.77 19.94
CA ASN A 9 4.02 0.54 19.30
C ASN A 9 3.14 0.69 18.05
N ALA A 10 2.44 1.83 17.88
CA ALA A 10 1.69 2.12 16.65
C ALA A 10 2.55 1.92 15.38
N VAL A 11 3.85 2.18 15.49
CA VAL A 11 4.88 1.92 14.46
C VAL A 11 4.99 0.44 14.12
N GLU A 12 5.11 -0.46 15.11
CA GLU A 12 5.21 -1.92 14.89
C GLU A 12 3.96 -2.47 14.17
N TRP A 13 2.79 -1.87 14.42
CA TRP A 13 1.56 -2.25 13.73
C TRP A 13 1.59 -1.85 12.25
N TYR A 14 1.99 -0.62 11.93
CA TYR A 14 2.14 -0.16 10.54
C TYR A 14 3.22 -0.98 9.81
N GLU A 15 4.35 -1.25 10.45
CA GLU A 15 5.42 -2.09 9.91
C GLU A 15 4.94 -3.51 9.63
N SER A 16 4.20 -4.12 10.55
CA SER A 16 3.65 -5.46 10.36
C SER A 16 2.73 -5.53 9.14
N LEU A 17 1.76 -4.61 9.05
CA LEU A 17 0.84 -4.52 7.91
C LEU A 17 1.60 -4.29 6.61
N PHE A 18 2.56 -3.38 6.62
CA PHE A 18 3.39 -3.05 5.47
C PHE A 18 4.17 -4.26 4.97
N LEU A 19 4.87 -4.97 5.87
CA LEU A 19 5.66 -6.15 5.51
C LEU A 19 4.78 -7.30 5.00
N GLN A 20 3.61 -7.51 5.60
CA GLN A 20 2.65 -8.50 5.08
C GLN A 20 2.14 -8.12 3.70
N MET A 21 1.85 -6.84 3.45
CA MET A 21 1.44 -6.37 2.13
C MET A 21 2.56 -6.56 1.09
N CYS A 22 3.81 -6.23 1.44
CA CYS A 22 4.96 -6.46 0.57
C CYS A 22 5.12 -7.94 0.22
N SER A 23 5.03 -8.83 1.22
CA SER A 23 5.09 -10.28 1.02
C SER A 23 3.96 -10.80 0.12
N HIS A 24 2.74 -10.29 0.32
CA HIS A 24 1.57 -10.60 -0.50
C HIS A 24 1.78 -10.20 -1.96
N ILE A 25 2.24 -8.98 -2.21
CA ILE A 25 2.55 -8.46 -3.56
C ILE A 25 3.60 -9.32 -4.26
N LEU A 26 4.70 -9.66 -3.58
CA LEU A 26 5.76 -10.50 -4.15
C LEU A 26 5.26 -11.91 -4.47
N THR A 27 4.42 -12.48 -3.59
CA THR A 27 3.82 -13.80 -3.79
C THR A 27 2.87 -13.81 -4.98
N HIS A 28 1.96 -12.83 -5.06
CA HIS A 28 1.04 -12.67 -6.19
C HIS A 28 1.78 -12.49 -7.51
N SER A 29 2.82 -11.65 -7.50
CA SER A 29 3.68 -11.41 -8.66
C SER A 29 4.37 -12.69 -9.14
N LYS A 30 4.92 -13.49 -8.21
CA LYS A 30 5.55 -14.78 -8.54
C LYS A 30 4.56 -15.79 -9.11
N ILE A 31 3.35 -15.85 -8.55
CA ILE A 31 2.27 -16.71 -9.07
C ILE A 31 1.86 -16.26 -10.47
N ALA A 32 1.71 -14.96 -10.69
CA ALA A 32 1.35 -14.41 -12.00
C ALA A 32 2.40 -14.73 -13.06
N ASN A 33 3.69 -14.58 -12.72
CA ASN A 33 4.80 -14.95 -13.60
C ASN A 33 4.78 -16.46 -13.96
N ARG A 34 4.60 -17.34 -12.95
CA ARG A 34 4.51 -18.79 -13.16
C ARG A 34 3.35 -19.22 -14.05
N ARG A 35 2.24 -18.47 -14.02
CA ARG A 35 1.05 -18.75 -14.84
C ARG A 35 1.18 -18.23 -16.27
N GLY A 36 2.30 -17.57 -16.62
CA GLY A 36 2.50 -16.99 -17.94
C GLY A 36 1.44 -15.95 -18.28
N LEU A 37 0.97 -15.19 -17.28
CA LEU A 37 0.00 -14.13 -17.51
C LEU A 37 0.59 -13.10 -18.49
N ASN A 38 0.05 -13.08 -19.71
CA ASN A 38 0.30 -12.08 -20.71
C ASN A 38 -0.74 -10.96 -20.52
N GLY A 39 -0.46 -9.99 -19.64
CA GLY A 39 -1.37 -8.89 -19.36
C GLY A 39 -1.00 -8.07 -18.13
N ALA A 40 -1.84 -7.08 -17.81
CA ALA A 40 -1.63 -6.20 -16.67
C ALA A 40 -1.64 -6.96 -15.34
N LEU A 41 -0.56 -6.82 -14.55
CA LEU A 41 -0.54 -7.28 -13.17
C LEU A 41 -1.59 -6.48 -12.37
N SER A 42 -2.66 -7.15 -11.94
CA SER A 42 -3.65 -6.54 -11.06
C SER A 42 -3.41 -6.95 -9.61
N MET A 43 -3.30 -5.95 -8.74
CA MET A 43 -3.28 -6.14 -7.29
C MET A 43 -4.65 -5.93 -6.64
N ASP A 44 -5.64 -5.45 -7.42
CA ASP A 44 -7.03 -5.36 -6.95
C ASP A 44 -7.68 -6.74 -7.00
N THR A 45 -7.49 -7.51 -5.93
CA THR A 45 -8.02 -8.87 -5.77
C THR A 45 -8.73 -9.00 -4.44
N ALA A 46 -9.63 -9.99 -4.32
CA ALA A 46 -10.29 -10.32 -3.07
C ALA A 46 -9.27 -10.59 -1.95
N ALA A 47 -8.22 -11.37 -2.24
CA ALA A 47 -7.16 -11.68 -1.27
C ALA A 47 -6.44 -10.42 -0.75
N THR A 48 -6.20 -9.42 -1.61
CA THR A 48 -5.60 -8.14 -1.19
C THR A 48 -6.54 -7.37 -0.25
N ARG A 49 -7.84 -7.34 -0.56
CA ARG A 49 -8.85 -6.68 0.29
C ARG A 49 -9.01 -7.42 1.63
N ASP A 50 -9.06 -8.74 1.62
CA ASP A 50 -9.21 -9.59 2.81
C ASP A 50 -8.02 -9.44 3.76
N LEU A 51 -6.80 -9.33 3.23
CA LEU A 51 -5.59 -9.09 4.02
C LEU A 51 -5.72 -7.78 4.83
N VAL A 52 -6.16 -6.69 4.20
CA VAL A 52 -6.32 -5.41 4.88
C VAL A 52 -7.47 -5.45 5.89
N GLN A 53 -8.58 -6.10 5.56
CA GLN A 53 -9.71 -6.26 6.48
C GLN A 53 -9.35 -7.05 7.75
N SER A 54 -8.38 -7.97 7.67
CA SER A 54 -7.94 -8.77 8.81
C SER A 54 -7.18 -7.95 9.88
N TYR A 55 -6.60 -6.81 9.51
CA TYR A 55 -5.70 -6.04 10.39
C TYR A 55 -6.40 -5.11 11.37
N GLN A 56 -7.56 -4.53 11.02
CA GLN A 56 -8.44 -3.76 11.92
C GLN A 56 -9.67 -3.21 11.16
N ARG A 57 -10.70 -2.78 11.92
CA ARG A 57 -11.79 -1.94 11.38
C ARG A 57 -11.24 -0.53 11.10
N ASN A 58 -11.49 -0.01 9.89
CA ASN A 58 -11.09 1.32 9.38
C ASN A 58 -9.70 1.44 8.73
N VAL A 59 -9.07 0.32 8.36
CA VAL A 59 -7.97 0.32 7.37
C VAL A 59 -8.59 0.09 6.00
N ALA A 60 -8.26 0.95 5.03
CA ALA A 60 -8.70 0.78 3.65
C ALA A 60 -7.53 0.42 2.73
N VAL A 61 -7.84 -0.19 1.60
CA VAL A 61 -6.89 -0.40 0.50
C VAL A 61 -7.34 0.44 -0.68
N ALA A 62 -6.39 1.09 -1.35
CA ALA A 62 -6.64 1.91 -2.52
C ALA A 62 -5.68 1.54 -3.64
N PHE A 63 -6.15 1.56 -4.88
CA PHE A 63 -5.35 1.27 -6.07
C PHE A 63 -5.06 2.52 -6.91
N SER A 64 -5.51 3.68 -6.43
CA SER A 64 -5.22 4.99 -7.01
C SER A 64 -5.20 6.07 -5.92
N SER A 65 -4.58 7.22 -6.25
CA SER A 65 -4.60 8.39 -5.36
C SER A 65 -6.01 8.94 -5.13
N ALA A 66 -6.90 8.82 -6.11
CA ALA A 66 -8.30 9.24 -5.99
C ALA A 66 -9.08 8.38 -5.00
N GLU A 67 -8.94 7.05 -5.08
CA GLU A 67 -9.53 6.12 -4.11
C GLU A 67 -8.98 6.34 -2.71
N MET A 68 -7.67 6.57 -2.59
CA MET A 68 -7.03 6.87 -1.30
C MET A 68 -7.62 8.12 -0.66
N LYS A 69 -7.78 9.21 -1.43
CA LYS A 69 -8.41 10.44 -0.95
C LYS A 69 -9.86 10.22 -0.52
N ALA A 70 -10.62 9.41 -1.27
CA ALA A 70 -12.00 9.06 -0.94
C ALA A 70 -12.10 8.26 0.37
N HIS A 71 -11.21 7.29 0.59
CA HIS A 71 -11.20 6.52 1.83
C HIS A 71 -10.82 7.37 3.05
N LEU A 72 -9.83 8.26 2.91
CA LEU A 72 -9.46 9.18 3.99
C LEU A 72 -10.61 10.14 4.32
N SER A 73 -11.31 10.68 3.32
CA SER A 73 -12.45 11.59 3.55
C SER A 73 -13.68 10.87 4.15
N GLN A 74 -13.82 9.56 3.93
CA GLN A 74 -14.82 8.70 4.57
C GLN A 74 -14.46 8.31 6.01
N GLY A 75 -13.29 8.73 6.52
CA GLY A 75 -12.87 8.49 7.89
C GLY A 75 -12.02 7.23 8.09
N ALA A 76 -11.39 6.69 7.04
CA ALA A 76 -10.38 5.65 7.21
C ALA A 76 -9.23 6.17 8.10
N HIS A 77 -8.83 5.38 9.09
CA HIS A 77 -7.68 5.72 9.96
C HIS A 77 -6.37 5.63 9.20
N CYS A 78 -6.30 4.73 8.22
CA CYS A 78 -5.13 4.48 7.41
C CYS A 78 -5.54 3.89 6.06
N VAL A 79 -4.80 4.23 5.02
CA VAL A 79 -4.96 3.65 3.68
C VAL A 79 -3.65 2.99 3.25
N VAL A 80 -3.75 1.73 2.82
CA VAL A 80 -2.69 1.05 2.08
C VAL A 80 -2.88 1.37 0.60
N LEU A 81 -2.04 2.23 0.06
CA LEU A 81 -2.03 2.57 -1.36
C LEU A 81 -1.13 1.57 -2.10
N ILE A 82 -1.68 0.89 -3.10
CA ILE A 82 -0.96 -0.05 -3.96
C ILE A 82 -1.08 0.43 -5.40
N VAL A 83 0.03 0.79 -6.01
CA VAL A 83 0.06 1.32 -7.38
C VAL A 83 0.92 0.42 -8.23
N VAL A 84 0.33 -0.20 -9.25
CA VAL A 84 1.07 -0.97 -10.24
C VAL A 84 1.42 -0.04 -11.38
N GLN A 85 2.70 0.23 -11.60
CA GLN A 85 3.14 1.23 -12.58
C GLN A 85 4.21 0.72 -13.55
N GLU A 86 4.13 1.34 -14.73
CA GLU A 86 5.21 1.66 -15.64
C GLU A 86 6.36 2.32 -14.87
N HIS A 87 6.35 3.67 -14.73
CA HIS A 87 7.52 4.47 -14.30
C HIS A 87 7.22 5.84 -13.60
N GLN A 88 6.39 5.99 -12.53
CA GLN A 88 6.10 7.34 -11.95
C GLN A 88 5.88 7.47 -10.43
N PHE A 89 6.19 6.46 -9.61
CA PHE A 89 5.76 6.45 -8.21
C PHE A 89 6.37 7.51 -7.30
N HIS A 90 7.66 7.83 -7.49
CA HIS A 90 8.35 8.78 -6.62
C HIS A 90 7.74 10.19 -6.67
N SER A 91 7.31 10.62 -7.86
CA SER A 91 6.59 11.90 -8.03
C SER A 91 5.22 11.86 -7.35
N CYS A 92 4.50 10.74 -7.47
CA CYS A 92 3.19 10.58 -6.84
C CYS A 92 3.27 10.64 -5.30
N LEU A 93 4.25 9.97 -4.69
CA LEU A 93 4.46 10.05 -3.23
C LEU A 93 4.83 11.44 -2.77
N LYS A 94 5.67 12.17 -3.52
CA LYS A 94 6.04 13.54 -3.17
C LYS A 94 4.83 14.48 -3.14
N ASP A 95 3.89 14.30 -4.06
CA ASP A 95 2.65 15.07 -4.10
C ASP A 95 1.68 14.66 -2.99
N ILE A 96 1.62 13.36 -2.68
CA ILE A 96 0.81 12.84 -1.56
C ILE A 96 1.34 13.38 -0.23
N ASN A 97 2.65 13.37 -0.02
CA ASN A 97 3.26 13.79 1.26
C ASN A 97 3.10 15.29 1.55
N GLN A 98 2.76 16.10 0.54
CA GLN A 98 2.41 17.52 0.73
C GLN A 98 1.00 17.72 1.32
N GLN A 99 0.14 16.71 1.24
CA GLN A 99 -1.29 16.81 1.59
C GLN A 99 -1.69 15.82 2.71
N GLN A 100 -1.05 14.66 2.74
CA GLN A 100 -1.27 13.55 3.64
C GLN A 100 0.07 13.07 4.18
N GLU A 101 0.06 12.25 5.20
CA GLU A 101 1.29 11.77 5.80
C GLU A 101 1.60 10.35 5.33
N VAL A 102 2.77 10.18 4.68
CA VAL A 102 3.27 8.88 4.25
C VAL A 102 4.10 8.28 5.39
N VAL A 103 3.66 7.15 5.94
CA VAL A 103 4.31 6.51 7.10
C VAL A 103 5.43 5.57 6.66
N LEU A 104 5.12 4.69 5.69
CA LEU A 104 6.03 3.71 5.11
C LEU A 104 5.80 3.65 3.61
N SER A 105 6.86 3.43 2.82
CA SER A 105 6.72 3.23 1.38
C SER A 105 7.84 2.37 0.81
N ALA A 106 7.50 1.55 -0.19
CA ALA A 106 8.48 0.75 -0.93
C ALA A 106 8.07 0.58 -2.39
N THR A 107 9.07 0.50 -3.27
CA THR A 107 8.93 0.10 -4.67
C THR A 107 9.40 -1.35 -4.80
N LEU A 108 8.47 -2.27 -5.08
CA LEU A 108 8.75 -3.69 -5.25
C LEU A 108 8.90 -4.00 -6.73
N ARG A 109 10.12 -4.40 -7.13
CA ARG A 109 10.36 -4.91 -8.48
C ARG A 109 9.74 -6.30 -8.60
N THR A 110 8.86 -6.48 -9.58
CA THR A 110 8.28 -7.79 -9.87
C THR A 110 9.04 -8.51 -10.99
N GLU A 111 8.83 -9.81 -11.11
CA GLU A 111 9.33 -10.60 -12.24
C GLU A 111 8.31 -10.69 -13.39
N VAL A 112 7.12 -10.10 -13.22
CA VAL A 112 6.06 -10.11 -14.22
C VAL A 112 6.40 -9.08 -15.29
N ARG A 113 6.37 -9.50 -16.56
CA ARG A 113 6.67 -8.63 -17.70
C ARG A 113 5.45 -7.79 -18.05
N SER A 114 5.63 -6.48 -18.12
CA SER A 114 4.59 -5.55 -18.59
C SER A 114 4.55 -5.44 -20.11
N THR A 115 5.72 -5.57 -20.73
CA THR A 115 5.95 -5.60 -22.18
C THR A 115 7.13 -6.53 -22.48
N GLY A 116 7.54 -6.67 -23.75
CA GLY A 116 8.73 -7.43 -24.13
C GLY A 116 10.04 -6.97 -23.46
N TYR A 117 10.08 -5.77 -22.87
CA TYR A 117 11.31 -5.10 -22.43
C TYR A 117 11.32 -4.59 -20.98
N ALA A 118 10.20 -4.65 -20.25
CA ALA A 118 10.11 -4.11 -18.88
C ALA A 118 9.33 -5.03 -17.94
N ASN A 119 9.70 -5.01 -16.65
CA ASN A 119 8.96 -5.65 -15.58
C ASN A 119 8.04 -4.63 -14.89
N TYR A 120 6.92 -5.09 -14.33
CA TYR A 120 6.10 -4.24 -13.46
C TYR A 120 6.87 -3.86 -12.20
N HIS A 121 6.70 -2.59 -11.80
CA HIS A 121 6.98 -2.13 -10.46
C HIS A 121 5.66 -2.02 -9.71
N VAL A 122 5.61 -2.58 -8.51
CA VAL A 122 4.46 -2.42 -7.62
C VAL A 122 4.90 -1.61 -6.44
N ASP A 123 4.28 -0.47 -6.33
CA ASP A 123 4.58 0.48 -5.30
C ASP A 123 3.53 0.40 -4.20
N VAL A 124 3.98 0.39 -2.96
CA VAL A 124 3.12 0.28 -1.79
C VAL A 124 3.47 1.37 -0.79
N ALA A 125 2.45 2.00 -0.23
CA ALA A 125 2.60 2.99 0.82
C ALA A 125 1.49 2.90 1.86
N ILE A 126 1.84 3.19 3.10
CA ILE A 126 0.89 3.42 4.20
C ILE A 126 0.70 4.92 4.36
N ILE A 127 -0.54 5.38 4.20
CA ILE A 127 -0.90 6.80 4.25
C ILE A 127 -1.90 7.01 5.39
N ARG A 128 -1.67 8.05 6.19
CA ARG A 128 -2.58 8.47 7.27
C ARG A 128 -2.99 9.94 7.14
N PRO A 129 -4.13 10.35 7.75
CA PRO A 129 -4.52 11.76 7.82
C PRO A 129 -3.47 12.62 8.54
N THR A 130 -3.19 13.82 8.02
CA THR A 130 -2.20 14.77 8.57
C THR A 130 -2.50 15.31 9.96
N SER A 131 -3.70 15.07 10.52
CA SER A 131 -4.08 15.52 11.87
C SER A 131 -3.39 14.76 13.01
N THR A 132 -2.60 13.72 12.71
CA THR A 132 -1.99 12.82 13.72
C THR A 132 -0.48 13.04 13.92
N SER A 133 -0.03 14.28 14.13
CA SER A 133 1.37 14.66 14.44
C SER A 133 2.43 14.21 13.41
N PRO A 134 3.28 15.09 12.87
CA PRO A 134 4.24 14.70 11.83
C PRO A 134 5.24 13.62 12.32
N MET A 135 5.35 12.54 11.56
CA MET A 135 6.38 11.49 11.58
C MET A 135 7.22 11.62 10.31
N ASP A 136 8.53 11.37 10.45
CA ASP A 136 9.43 11.22 9.31
C ASP A 136 9.08 9.95 8.51
N ILE A 137 9.21 10.03 7.18
CA ILE A 137 8.99 8.88 6.30
C ILE A 137 10.11 7.86 6.55
N ALA A 138 9.75 6.65 6.96
CA ALA A 138 10.67 5.51 6.93
C ALA A 138 10.61 4.84 5.55
N HIS A 139 11.77 4.70 4.92
CA HIS A 139 11.97 4.04 3.62
C HIS A 139 12.45 2.60 3.80
#